data_AF-A0A7X8SME8-F1
#
_entry.id   AF-A0A7X8SME8-F1
#
_cell.length_a   1.000
_cell.length_b   1.000
_cell.length_c   1.000
_cell.angle_alpha   90.00
_cell.angle_beta   90.00
_cell.angle_gamma   90.00
#
_symmetry.space_group_name_H-M   'P 1'
#
loop_
_entity.id
_entity.type
_entity.pdbx_description
1 polymer ?
#
loop_
_entity_poly.entity_id
_entity_poly.type
_entity_poly.pdbx_seq_one_letter_code
_entity_poly.pdbx_strand_id
1 'polypeptide(L)'
;MIRKEDRIIPYGQLKGKHHITVNTKNYYVEIVHFKTYAKAHSSYFKVVEAISNYGKQVDGKYDLYDWNYSIYEFEDTLMDLRYFRSLHSIMLIKSESPLKVKQYLKDEAAVIETAKKLVK
;
A
#
# COMPACT_ATOMS: atom_id res chain seq x y z
N MET A 1 -11.42 -8.00 -17.34
CA MET A 1 -12.41 -7.20 -16.58
C MET A 1 -11.88 -7.03 -15.17
N ILE A 2 -11.25 -5.90 -14.85
CA ILE A 2 -10.87 -5.58 -13.47
C ILE A 2 -12.16 -5.15 -12.77
N ARG A 3 -12.61 -5.92 -11.78
CA ARG A 3 -13.80 -5.58 -10.98
C ARG A 3 -13.53 -4.23 -10.30
N LYS A 4 -14.45 -3.28 -10.48
CA LYS A 4 -14.59 -2.05 -9.68
C LYS A 4 -14.88 -2.44 -8.23
N GLU A 5 -13.90 -2.92 -7.50
CA GLU A 5 -13.90 -2.67 -6.06
C GLU A 5 -13.31 -1.28 -5.88
N ASP A 6 -14.13 -0.33 -5.42
CA ASP A 6 -13.70 1.07 -5.23
C ASP A 6 -12.48 1.19 -4.30
N ARG A 7 -12.18 0.15 -3.51
CA ARG A 7 -11.15 0.08 -2.46
C ARG A 7 -10.47 -1.27 -2.52
N ILE A 8 -9.14 -1.30 -2.34
CA ILE A 8 -8.36 -2.55 -2.26
C ILE A 8 -8.31 -3.07 -0.82
N ILE A 9 -8.41 -2.19 0.19
CA ILE A 9 -8.44 -2.61 1.59
C ILE A 9 -9.90 -2.70 2.06
N PRO A 10 -10.54 -3.88 2.15
CA PRO A 10 -11.96 -4.02 2.51
C PRO A 10 -12.22 -3.84 4.02
N TYR A 11 -11.17 -3.67 4.82
CA TYR A 11 -11.26 -3.56 6.27
C TYR A 11 -11.08 -2.12 6.77
N GLY A 12 -11.54 -1.85 7.99
CA GLY A 12 -11.35 -0.56 8.65
C GLY A 12 -12.26 0.55 8.10
N GLN A 13 -12.08 1.75 8.66
CA GLN A 13 -12.74 2.97 8.21
C GLN A 13 -11.84 3.65 7.18
N LEU A 14 -12.32 3.77 5.95
CA LEU A 14 -11.66 4.54 4.91
C LEU A 14 -11.50 6.00 5.36
N LYS A 15 -10.27 6.50 5.32
CA LYS A 15 -9.94 7.90 5.61
C LYS A 15 -9.79 8.73 4.34
N GLY A 16 -9.22 8.14 3.29
CA GLY A 16 -9.04 8.84 2.03
C GLY A 16 -8.60 7.91 0.91
N LYS A 17 -8.87 8.37 -0.32
CA LYS A 17 -8.35 7.82 -1.57
C LYS A 17 -7.83 8.98 -2.40
N HIS A 18 -6.61 8.83 -2.91
CA HIS A 18 -5.94 9.90 -3.62
C HIS A 18 -5.18 9.33 -4.79
N HIS A 19 -5.06 10.14 -5.84
CA HIS A 19 -4.12 9.90 -6.92
C HIS A 19 -3.01 10.93 -6.77
N ILE A 20 -1.76 10.46 -6.71
CA ILE A 20 -0.59 11.32 -6.62
C ILE A 20 0.36 11.03 -7.77
N THR A 21 1.09 12.05 -8.20
CA THR A 21 2.15 11.92 -9.19
C THR A 21 3.47 12.27 -8.54
N VAL A 22 4.46 11.37 -8.62
CA VAL A 22 5.82 11.58 -8.13
C VAL A 22 6.78 11.12 -9.21
N ASN A 23 7.70 12.01 -9.62
CA ASN A 23 8.70 11.73 -10.67
C ASN A 23 8.07 11.07 -11.91
N THR A 24 7.03 11.73 -12.44
CA THR A 24 6.21 11.35 -13.60
C THR A 24 5.46 10.01 -13.51
N LYS A 25 5.49 9.34 -12.36
CA LYS A 25 4.75 8.10 -12.09
C LYS A 25 3.49 8.41 -11.29
N ASN A 26 2.39 7.77 -11.66
CA ASN A 26 1.11 7.92 -10.97
C ASN A 26 0.89 6.78 -9.98
N TYR A 27 0.33 7.13 -8.84
CA TYR A 27 0.03 6.20 -7.76
C TYR A 27 -1.38 6.44 -7.24
N TYR A 28 -2.12 5.35 -7.07
CA TYR A 28 -3.30 5.30 -6.23
C TYR A 28 -2.88 5.09 -4.78
N VAL A 29 -3.42 5.89 -3.87
CA VAL A 29 -3.17 5.84 -2.43
C VAL A 29 -4.49 5.63 -1.71
N GLU A 30 -4.54 4.63 -0.83
CA GLU A 30 -5.69 4.36 0.04
C GLU A 30 -5.22 4.32 1.49
N ILE A 31 -5.93 5.02 2.38
CA ILE A 31 -5.63 5.04 3.81
C ILE A 31 -6.87 4.58 4.57
N VAL A 32 -6.69 3.58 5.44
CA VAL A 32 -7.74 3.09 6.34
C VAL A 32 -7.28 3.17 7.79
N HIS A 33 -8.22 3.50 8.67
CA HIS A 33 -8.00 3.59 10.11
C HIS A 33 -8.81 2.53 10.85
N PHE A 34 -8.29 2.04 11.97
CA PHE A 34 -8.93 1.05 12.82
C PHE A 34 -9.10 1.57 14.24
N LYS A 35 -10.17 1.12 14.90
CA LYS A 35 -10.46 1.54 16.28
C LYS A 35 -9.39 1.13 17.28
N THR A 36 -8.64 0.07 17.01
CA THR A 36 -7.64 -0.48 17.93
C THR A 36 -6.43 -1.01 17.18
N TYR A 37 -5.29 -1.01 17.86
CA TYR A 37 -4.06 -1.67 17.41
C TYR A 37 -4.30 -3.11 16.96
N ALA A 38 -4.98 -3.92 17.78
CA ALA A 38 -5.22 -5.33 17.48
C ALA A 38 -6.02 -5.54 16.18
N LYS A 39 -7.01 -4.67 15.92
CA LYS A 39 -7.78 -4.69 14.66
C LYS A 39 -6.93 -4.26 13.48
N ALA A 40 -6.08 -3.24 13.63
CA ALA A 40 -5.16 -2.80 12.58
C ALA A 40 -4.16 -3.92 12.24
N HIS A 41 -3.52 -4.50 13.26
CA HIS A 41 -2.52 -5.54 13.11
C HIS A 41 -3.07 -6.80 12.42
N SER A 42 -4.21 -7.32 12.91
CA SER A 42 -4.85 -8.49 12.27
C SER A 42 -5.33 -8.19 10.86
N SER A 43 -5.83 -6.99 10.59
CA SER A 43 -6.27 -6.60 9.24
C SER A 43 -5.09 -6.40 8.30
N TYR A 44 -3.94 -5.94 8.77
CA TYR A 44 -2.73 -5.79 7.97
C TYR A 44 -2.31 -7.12 7.36
N PHE A 45 -2.25 -8.19 8.17
CA PHE A 45 -1.90 -9.51 7.63
C PHE A 45 -2.93 -10.07 6.67
N LYS A 46 -4.23 -9.78 6.87
CA LYS A 46 -5.26 -10.13 5.89
C LYS A 46 -5.09 -9.40 4.56
N VAL A 47 -4.63 -8.15 4.59
CA VAL A 47 -4.36 -7.36 3.37
C VAL A 47 -3.08 -7.86 2.70
N VAL A 48 -2.03 -8.18 3.46
CA VAL A 48 -0.82 -8.86 2.96
C VAL A 48 -1.19 -10.13 2.21
N GLU A 49 -2.00 -11.00 2.81
CA GLU A 49 -2.47 -12.23 2.19
C GLU A 49 -3.27 -11.95 0.90
N ALA A 50 -4.20 -10.99 0.93
CA ALA A 50 -4.98 -10.60 -0.24
C ALA A 50 -4.09 -10.09 -1.39
N ILE A 51 -3.09 -9.25 -1.08
CA ILE A 51 -2.14 -8.73 -2.07
C ILE A 51 -1.26 -9.86 -2.62
N SER A 52 -0.76 -10.76 -1.78
CA SER A 52 0.04 -11.90 -2.27
C SER A 52 -0.73 -12.80 -3.24
N ASN A 53 -2.05 -12.79 -3.17
CA ASN A 53 -2.94 -13.52 -4.07
C ASN A 53 -3.45 -12.68 -5.26
N TYR A 54 -3.04 -11.42 -5.40
CA TYR A 54 -3.45 -10.54 -6.50
C TYR A 54 -3.04 -11.11 -7.87
N GLY A 55 -1.83 -11.67 -7.95
CA GLY A 55 -1.27 -12.22 -9.18
C GLY A 55 0.07 -12.87 -8.92
N LYS A 56 0.75 -13.32 -9.99
CA LYS A 56 2.09 -13.88 -9.87
C LYS A 56 3.09 -12.79 -9.48
N GLN A 57 3.61 -12.87 -8.27
CA GLN A 57 4.66 -11.96 -7.81
C GLN A 57 5.94 -12.18 -8.63
N VAL A 58 6.51 -11.07 -9.11
CA VAL A 58 7.78 -11.03 -9.85
C VAL A 58 8.95 -10.80 -8.89
N ASP A 59 8.80 -9.84 -7.97
CA ASP A 59 9.81 -9.48 -6.96
C ASP A 59 9.11 -8.87 -5.72
N GLY A 60 9.84 -8.68 -4.62
CA GLY A 60 9.30 -8.05 -3.42
C GLY A 60 10.34 -7.65 -2.39
N LYS A 61 9.93 -6.78 -1.47
CA LYS A 61 10.74 -6.35 -0.33
C LYS A 61 9.89 -6.22 0.92
N TYR A 62 10.39 -6.73 2.02
CA TYR A 62 9.67 -6.81 3.28
C TYR A 62 10.51 -6.30 4.43
N ASP A 63 9.85 -5.67 5.41
CA ASP A 63 10.43 -5.44 6.72
C ASP A 63 10.31 -6.72 7.55
N LEU A 64 11.40 -7.48 7.67
CA LEU A 64 11.42 -8.75 8.40
C LEU A 64 11.47 -8.59 9.93
N TYR A 65 11.76 -7.39 10.43
CA TYR A 65 11.91 -7.15 11.87
C TYR A 65 10.60 -6.63 12.46
N ASP A 66 10.05 -5.58 11.87
CA ASP A 66 8.88 -4.89 12.41
C ASP A 66 7.63 -5.05 11.54
N TRP A 67 7.73 -5.67 10.36
CA TRP A 67 6.60 -5.77 9.42
C TRP A 67 5.85 -4.44 9.23
N ASN A 68 6.58 -3.33 9.21
CA ASN A 68 5.98 -2.01 9.00
C ASN A 68 5.62 -1.79 7.53
N TYR A 69 6.23 -2.55 6.61
CA TYR A 69 5.89 -2.49 5.21
C TYR A 69 6.05 -3.83 4.47
N SER A 70 5.36 -3.94 3.34
CA SER A 70 5.48 -5.03 2.38
C SER A 70 5.29 -4.48 0.97
N ILE A 71 6.32 -4.61 0.13
CA ILE A 71 6.34 -4.13 -1.25
C ILE A 71 6.30 -5.35 -2.17
N TYR A 72 5.35 -5.36 -3.09
CA TYR A 72 5.12 -6.41 -4.07
C TYR A 72 5.24 -5.83 -5.48
N GLU A 73 6.03 -6.47 -6.31
CA GLU A 73 6.04 -6.23 -7.75
C GLU A 73 5.27 -7.34 -8.46
N PHE A 74 4.33 -6.92 -9.30
CA PHE A 74 3.59 -7.74 -10.25
C PHE A 74 3.93 -7.29 -11.68
N GLU A 75 3.48 -8.05 -12.67
CA GLU A 75 3.72 -7.73 -14.08
C GLU A 75 3.10 -6.39 -14.52
N ASP A 76 1.96 -6.03 -13.93
CA ASP A 76 1.15 -4.86 -14.29
C ASP A 76 1.24 -3.69 -13.30
N THR A 77 1.74 -3.91 -12.08
CA THR A 77 1.72 -2.92 -11.00
C THR A 77 2.76 -3.23 -9.92
N LEU A 78 3.06 -2.22 -9.11
CA LEU A 78 3.69 -2.36 -7.80
C LEU A 78 2.69 -1.99 -6.70
N MET A 79 2.72 -2.70 -5.58
CA MET A 79 1.93 -2.40 -4.38
C MET A 79 2.85 -2.29 -3.16
N ASP A 80 2.82 -1.16 -2.48
CA ASP A 80 3.51 -0.91 -1.21
C ASP A 80 2.45 -0.75 -0.11
N LEU A 81 2.40 -1.73 0.79
CA LEU A 81 1.53 -1.75 1.94
C LEU A 81 2.30 -1.31 3.17
N ARG A 82 1.77 -0.35 3.93
CA ARG A 82 2.42 0.20 5.13
C ARG A 82 1.52 0.13 6.34
N TYR A 83 2.10 -0.25 7.47
CA TYR A 83 1.44 -0.30 8.76
C TYR A 83 1.94 0.80 9.70
N PHE A 84 1.04 1.70 10.08
CA PHE A 84 1.32 2.77 11.05
C PHE A 84 0.75 2.39 12.42
N ARG A 85 1.56 1.70 13.23
CA ARG A 85 1.18 1.15 14.53
C ARG A 85 0.55 2.18 15.47
N SER A 86 1.18 3.33 15.66
CA SER A 86 0.71 4.40 16.57
C SER A 86 -0.60 5.06 16.12
N LEU A 87 -0.90 4.99 14.82
CA LEU A 87 -2.12 5.56 14.24
C LEU A 87 -3.19 4.51 14.00
N HIS A 88 -2.95 3.24 14.35
CA HIS A 88 -3.81 2.10 14.04
C HIS A 88 -4.29 2.14 12.58
N SER A 89 -3.39 2.47 11.65
CA SER A 89 -3.75 2.76 10.26
C SER A 89 -2.92 1.94 9.29
N ILE A 90 -3.52 1.61 8.16
CA ILE A 90 -2.87 0.94 7.04
C ILE A 90 -2.97 1.86 5.82
N MET A 91 -1.87 1.98 5.09
CA MET A 91 -1.84 2.68 3.82
C MET A 91 -1.40 1.74 2.72
N LEU A 92 -2.12 1.76 1.60
CA LEU A 92 -1.72 1.11 0.37
C LEU A 92 -1.33 2.19 -0.63
N ILE A 93 -0.17 2.00 -1.26
CA ILE A 93 0.27 2.75 -2.43
C ILE A 93 0.36 1.74 -3.58
N LYS A 94 -0.37 1.98 -4.66
CA LYS A 94 -0.37 1.14 -5.86
C LYS A 94 0.06 1.98 -7.06
N SER A 95 1.07 1.54 -7.80
CA SER A 95 1.41 2.20 -9.07
C SER A 95 0.30 1.98 -10.11
N GLU A 96 0.04 2.97 -10.95
CA GLU A 96 -0.96 2.83 -12.01
C GLU A 96 -0.40 2.20 -13.29
N SER A 97 0.92 2.09 -13.37
CA SER A 97 1.66 1.43 -14.44
C SER A 97 2.62 0.39 -13.86
N PRO A 98 3.11 -0.56 -14.69
CA PRO A 98 4.18 -1.48 -14.29
C PRO A 98 5.37 -0.71 -13.71
N LEU A 99 5.88 -1.16 -12.57
CA LEU A 99 7.00 -0.52 -11.89
C LEU A 99 7.85 -1.55 -11.16
N LYS A 100 9.17 -1.51 -11.39
CA LYS A 100 10.09 -2.44 -10.72
C LYS A 100 10.36 -2.01 -9.28
N VAL A 101 10.52 -2.96 -8.36
CA VAL A 101 10.90 -2.67 -6.96
C VAL A 101 12.12 -1.76 -6.91
N LYS A 102 13.18 -2.10 -7.66
CA LYS A 102 14.42 -1.30 -7.70
C LYS A 102 14.22 0.13 -8.20
N GLN A 103 13.23 0.37 -9.07
CA GLN A 103 12.91 1.72 -9.54
C GLN A 103 12.11 2.48 -8.48
N TYR A 104 11.12 1.82 -7.88
CA TYR A 104 10.31 2.39 -6.80
C TYR A 104 11.16 2.83 -5.60
N LEU A 105 12.12 2.00 -5.17
CA LEU A 105 12.98 2.30 -4.02
C LEU A 105 13.84 3.57 -4.19
N LYS A 106 14.04 4.06 -5.42
CA LYS A 106 14.72 5.35 -5.65
C LYS A 106 13.83 6.54 -5.31
N ASP A 107 12.52 6.38 -5.46
CA ASP A 107 11.51 7.41 -5.26
C ASP A 107 10.71 7.21 -3.95
N GLU A 108 10.88 6.06 -3.28
CA GLU A 108 10.08 5.58 -2.16
C GLU A 108 9.86 6.67 -1.09
N ALA A 109 10.94 7.32 -0.64
CA ALA A 109 10.84 8.38 0.38
C ALA A 109 9.89 9.51 -0.04
N ALA A 110 10.03 10.01 -1.27
CA ALA A 110 9.19 11.08 -1.79
C ALA A 110 7.73 10.66 -1.98
N VAL A 111 7.49 9.41 -2.40
CA VAL A 111 6.14 8.84 -2.52
C VAL A 111 5.47 8.76 -1.15
N ILE A 112 6.16 8.23 -0.13
CA ILE A 112 5.63 8.13 1.23
C ILE A 112 5.34 9.50 1.81
N GLU A 113 6.27 10.44 1.69
CA GLU A 113 6.09 11.79 2.23
C GLU A 113 4.91 12.50 1.58
N THR A 114 4.76 12.35 0.27
CA THR A 114 3.60 12.89 -0.46
C THR A 114 2.31 12.23 0.00
N ALA A 115 2.28 10.90 0.12
CA ALA A 115 1.12 10.15 0.58
C ALA A 115 0.73 10.51 2.03
N LYS A 116 1.71 10.66 2.93
CA LYS A 116 1.48 11.04 4.33
C LYS A 116 0.84 12.41 4.48
N LYS A 117 1.16 13.37 3.62
CA LYS A 117 0.55 14.72 3.63
C LYS A 117 -0.95 14.70 3.33
N LEU A 118 -1.45 13.61 2.75
CA LEU A 118 -2.88 13.40 2.47
C LEU A 118 -3.62 12.81 3.67
N VAL A 119 -2.90 12.26 4.65
CA VAL A 119 -3.46 11.79 5.92
C VAL A 119 -3.62 13.00 6.84
N LYS A 120 -4.78 13.66 6.77
CA LYS A 120 -5.21 14.70 7.72
C LYS A 120 -6.27 14.16 8.67
#